data_AF-A0A6M0A6I6-F1
#
_entry.id   AF-A0A6M0A6I6-F1
#
_cell.length_a   1.000
_cell.length_b   1.000
_cell.length_c   1.000
_cell.angle_alpha   90.00
_cell.angle_beta   90.00
_cell.angle_gamma   90.00
#
_symmetry.space_group_name_H-M   'P 1'
#
loop_
_entity.id
_entity.type
_entity.pdbx_description
1 polymer ?
#
loop_
_entity_poly.entity_id
_entity_poly.type
_entity_poly.pdbx_seq_one_letter_code
_entity_poly.pdbx_strand_id
1 'polypeptide(L)'
;MALPKIEDARSLSDAELEQEILAAKRQLFDLRLQKATKRLEKPHQFKHLKHRIAQLMTVERERQLAQKESTDTSQSDTPQSEQSDTPQSESDE
;
A
#
# COMPACT_ATOMS: atom_id res chain seq x y z
N MET A 1 -1.82 20.87 19.02
CA MET A 1 -1.07 19.59 18.92
C MET A 1 -0.71 19.35 17.47
N ALA A 2 0.52 18.93 17.19
CA ALA A 2 0.95 18.57 15.85
C ALA A 2 0.18 17.32 15.37
N LEU A 3 -0.08 17.23 14.07
CA LEU A 3 -0.62 16.01 13.47
C LEU A 3 0.48 14.91 13.52
N PRO A 4 0.09 13.63 13.66
CA PRO A 4 1.05 12.53 13.64
C PRO A 4 1.83 12.55 12.33
N LYS A 5 3.13 12.23 12.40
CA LYS A 5 4.01 12.20 11.23
C LYS A 5 3.86 10.86 10.51
N ILE A 6 4.08 10.88 9.20
CA ILE A 6 4.03 9.68 8.38
C ILE A 6 5.22 8.74 8.66
N GLU A 7 6.35 9.28 9.15
CA GLU A 7 7.52 8.50 9.55
C GLU A 7 7.17 7.44 10.60
N ASP A 8 6.33 7.81 11.57
CA ASP A 8 5.84 6.91 12.64
C ASP A 8 4.96 5.76 12.10
N ALA A 9 4.43 5.89 10.87
CA ALA A 9 3.71 4.81 10.20
C ALA A 9 4.66 3.89 9.43
N ARG A 10 5.73 4.44 8.87
CA ARG A 10 6.73 3.68 8.09
C ARG A 10 7.64 2.82 8.96
N SER A 11 7.87 3.21 10.21
CA SER A 11 8.68 2.46 11.17
C SER A 11 8.00 1.18 11.70
N LEU A 12 6.70 1.00 11.48
CA LEU A 12 5.94 -0.16 11.95
C LEU A 12 6.12 -1.36 11.03
N SER A 13 6.13 -2.57 11.58
CA SER A 13 6.03 -3.81 10.80
C SER A 13 4.65 -3.97 10.17
N ASP A 14 4.49 -4.89 9.20
CA ASP A 14 3.20 -5.10 8.52
C ASP A 14 2.09 -5.51 9.49
N ALA A 15 2.39 -6.41 10.44
CA ALA A 15 1.44 -6.86 11.44
C ALA A 15 1.03 -5.74 12.42
N GLU A 16 1.99 -4.91 12.83
CA GLU A 16 1.70 -3.77 13.71
C GLU A 16 0.90 -2.69 12.98
N LEU A 17 1.15 -2.49 11.68
CA LEU A 17 0.40 -1.55 10.86
C LEU A 17 -1.08 -1.93 10.82
N GLU A 18 -1.39 -3.20 10.57
CA GLU A 18 -2.77 -3.72 10.57
C GLU A 18 -3.46 -3.56 11.93
N GLN A 19 -2.75 -3.91 13.01
CA GLN A 19 -3.24 -3.76 14.38
C GLN A 19 -3.55 -2.28 14.70
N GLU A 20 -2.67 -1.37 14.33
CA GLU A 20 -2.83 0.06 14.56
C GLU A 20 -4.00 0.63 13.74
N ILE A 21 -4.18 0.18 12.50
CA ILE A 21 -5.35 0.54 11.68
C ILE A 21 -6.65 0.12 12.38
N LEU A 22 -6.71 -1.10 12.91
CA LEU A 22 -7.88 -1.60 13.63
C LEU A 22 -8.12 -0.82 14.93
N ALA A 23 -7.08 -0.55 15.71
CA ALA A 23 -7.15 0.24 16.92
C ALA A 23 -7.66 1.66 16.65
N ALA A 24 -7.09 2.35 15.65
CA ALA A 24 -7.50 3.70 15.27
C ALA A 24 -8.95 3.75 14.76
N LYS A 25 -9.41 2.72 14.02
CA LYS A 25 -10.82 2.60 13.58
C LYS A 25 -11.76 2.43 14.77
N ARG A 26 -11.40 1.62 15.77
CA ARG A 26 -12.19 1.46 17.01
C ARG A 26 -12.29 2.76 17.78
N GLN A 27 -11.17 3.46 17.98
CA GLN A 27 -11.16 4.77 18.63
C GLN A 27 -12.03 5.79 17.89
N LEU A 28 -12.01 5.79 16.54
CA LEU A 28 -12.88 6.65 15.75
C LEU A 28 -14.37 6.32 15.95
N PHE A 29 -14.72 5.03 16.11
CA PHE A 29 -16.07 4.59 16.43
C PHE A 29 -16.50 5.09 17.82
N ASP A 30 -15.64 4.94 18.83
CA ASP A 30 -15.92 5.41 20.19
C ASP A 30 -16.13 6.93 20.23
N LEU A 31 -15.31 7.69 19.50
CA LEU A 31 -15.51 9.13 19.37
C LEU A 31 -16.84 9.49 18.70
N ARG A 32 -17.29 8.72 17.69
CA ARG A 32 -18.60 8.93 17.07
C ARG A 32 -19.72 8.67 18.07
N LEU A 33 -19.60 7.65 18.91
CA LEU A 33 -20.56 7.35 19.97
C LEU A 33 -20.59 8.45 21.03
N GLN A 34 -19.43 8.95 21.46
CA GLN A 34 -19.31 10.10 22.37
C GLN A 34 -19.91 11.38 21.77
N LYS A 35 -19.71 11.60 20.47
CA LYS A 35 -20.34 12.72 19.75
C LYS A 35 -21.86 12.59 19.73
N ALA A 36 -22.39 11.40 19.46
CA ALA A 36 -23.83 11.13 19.46
C ALA A 36 -24.46 11.36 20.85
N THR A 37 -23.76 10.98 21.92
CA THR A 37 -24.20 11.19 23.31
C THR A 37 -23.95 12.62 23.83
N LYS A 38 -23.41 13.52 22.98
CA LYS A 38 -23.04 14.90 23.34
C LYS A 38 -22.05 15.02 24.50
N ARG A 39 -21.22 13.99 24.73
CA ARG A 39 -20.17 13.95 25.77
C ARG A 39 -18.76 14.11 25.20
N LEU A 40 -18.66 14.68 24.00
CA LEU A 40 -17.38 14.80 23.30
C LEU A 40 -16.56 15.95 23.88
N GLU A 41 -15.46 15.61 24.56
CA GLU A 41 -14.56 16.62 25.16
C GLU A 41 -13.52 17.16 24.17
N LYS A 42 -13.02 16.34 23.25
CA LYS A 42 -11.87 16.66 22.40
C LYS A 42 -12.17 16.50 20.90
N PRO A 43 -12.85 17.47 20.26
CA PRO A 43 -13.25 17.38 18.85
C PRO A 43 -12.09 17.23 17.86
N HIS A 44 -10.92 17.78 18.18
CA HIS A 44 -9.72 17.70 17.33
C HIS A 44 -9.25 16.25 17.14
N GLN A 45 -9.54 15.33 18.07
CA GLN A 45 -9.15 13.93 17.96
C GLN A 45 -9.73 13.24 16.71
N PHE A 46 -10.89 13.69 16.22
CA PHE A 46 -11.41 13.21 14.93
C PHE A 46 -10.46 13.49 13.77
N LYS A 47 -9.88 14.70 13.72
CA LYS A 47 -8.95 15.09 12.67
C LYS A 47 -7.65 14.28 12.79
N HIS A 48 -7.13 14.12 14.00
CA HIS A 48 -5.92 13.34 14.26
C HIS A 48 -6.09 11.86 13.86
N LEU A 49 -7.16 11.20 14.33
CA LEU A 49 -7.40 9.78 14.02
C LEU A 49 -7.69 9.54 12.55
N LYS A 50 -8.49 10.40 11.89
CA LYS A 50 -8.71 10.28 10.44
C LYS A 50 -7.40 10.41 9.66
N HIS A 51 -6.55 11.36 10.05
CA HIS A 51 -5.27 11.56 9.39
C HIS A 51 -4.32 10.39 9.64
N ARG A 52 -4.27 9.86 10.86
CA ARG A 52 -3.48 8.67 11.21
C ARG A 52 -3.91 7.45 10.41
N ILE A 53 -5.23 7.18 10.33
CA ILE A 53 -5.77 6.06 9.53
C ILE A 53 -5.37 6.22 8.06
N ALA A 54 -5.49 7.42 7.49
CA ALA A 54 -5.12 7.66 6.10
C ALA A 54 -3.63 7.37 5.87
N GLN A 55 -2.74 7.85 6.74
CA GLN A 55 -1.30 7.57 6.64
C GLN A 55 -0.99 6.07 6.71
N LEU A 56 -1.58 5.36 7.68
CA LEU A 56 -1.36 3.92 7.84
C LEU A 56 -1.82 3.14 6.59
N MET A 57 -3.02 3.45 6.06
CA MET A 57 -3.54 2.83 4.84
C MET A 57 -2.69 3.17 3.60
N THR A 58 -2.13 4.38 3.53
CA THR A 58 -1.20 4.74 2.45
C THR A 58 0.06 3.88 2.49
N VAL A 59 0.69 3.73 3.67
CA VAL A 59 1.88 2.88 3.83
C VAL A 59 1.56 1.41 3.51
N GLU A 60 0.42 0.91 3.97
CA GLU A 60 -0.05 -0.45 3.66
C GLU A 60 -0.14 -0.65 2.14
N ARG A 61 -0.72 0.33 1.45
CA ARG A 61 -0.87 0.27 -0.01
C ARG A 61 0.46 0.37 -0.74
N GLU A 62 1.36 1.24 -0.30
CA GLU A 62 2.72 1.35 -0.85
C GLU A 62 3.44 0.00 -0.79
N ARG A 63 3.36 -0.72 0.34
CA ARG A 63 3.98 -2.04 0.51
C ARG A 63 3.36 -3.12 -0.37
N GLN A 64 2.02 -3.14 -0.49
CA GLN A 64 1.32 -4.07 -1.39
C GLN A 64 1.71 -3.87 -2.86
N LEU A 65 1.87 -2.61 -3.30
CA LEU A 65 2.29 -2.31 -4.68
C LEU A 65 3.72 -2.76 -4.94
N ALA A 66 4.65 -2.51 -4.00
CA ALA A 66 6.03 -2.97 -4.11
C ALA A 66 6.14 -4.51 -4.19
N GLN A 67 5.35 -5.24 -3.40
CA GLN A 67 5.29 -6.71 -3.49
C GLN A 67 4.76 -7.16 -4.86
N LYS A 68 3.74 -6.49 -5.41
CA LYS A 68 3.18 -6.83 -6.71
C LYS A 68 4.17 -6.64 -7.86
N GLU A 69 4.93 -5.54 -7.85
CA GLU A 69 5.95 -5.28 -8.88
C GLU A 69 7.04 -6.37 -8.88
N SER A 70 7.44 -6.88 -7.71
CA SER A 70 8.44 -7.96 -7.62
C SER A 70 7.96 -9.30 -8.22
N THR A 71 6.65 -9.54 -8.24
CA THR A 71 6.07 -10.79 -8.79
C THR A 71 5.92 -10.78 -10.32
N ASP A 72 5.91 -9.60 -10.95
CA ASP A 72 5.65 -9.44 -12.39
C ASP A 72 6.95 -9.56 -13.24
N THR A 73 8.12 -9.29 -12.66
CA THR A 73 9.41 -9.31 -13.39
C THR A 73 9.96 -10.72 -13.67
N SER A 74 9.38 -11.79 -13.12
CA SER A 74 9.93 -13.15 -13.25
C SER A 74 9.38 -14.00 -14.41
N GLN A 75 8.60 -13.42 -15.34
CA GLN A 75 8.01 -14.18 -16.48
C GLN A 75 8.45 -13.71 -17.89
N SER A 76 9.45 -12.83 -18.00
CA SER A 76 9.99 -12.41 -19.31
C SER A 76 11.46 -12.79 -19.46
N ASP A 77 11.77 -14.08 -19.48
CA ASP A 77 13.05 -14.55 -20.03
C ASP A 77 12.85 -15.89 -20.76
N THR A 78 12.30 -15.81 -21.98
CA THR A 78 12.53 -16.82 -23.01
C THR A 78 13.26 -16.11 -24.16
N PRO A 79 14.60 -16.17 -24.23
CA PRO A 79 15.34 -15.68 -25.37
C PRO A 79 15.23 -16.71 -26.49
N GLN A 80 14.28 -16.53 -27.41
CA GLN A 80 14.26 -17.29 -28.65
C GLN A 80 14.94 -16.48 -29.75
N SER A 81 16.28 -16.53 -29.76
CA SER A 81 17.09 -16.11 -30.90
C SER A 81 18.20 -17.13 -31.17
N GLU A 82 17.89 -18.14 -31.98
CA GLU A 82 18.86 -18.86 -32.82
C GLU A 82 18.13 -19.02 -34.18
N GLN A 83 18.35 -18.09 -35.10
CA GLN A 83 19.29 -18.23 -36.21
C GLN A 83 19.00 -19.44 -37.11
N SER A 84 18.33 -19.18 -38.23
CA SER A 84 18.60 -19.86 -39.49
C SER A 84 18.32 -18.88 -40.64
N ASP A 85 19.18 -17.89 -40.78
CA ASP A 85 19.48 -17.34 -42.11
C ASP A 85 20.59 -18.22 -42.68
N THR A 86 20.25 -19.03 -43.69
CA THR A 86 21.24 -19.41 -44.70
C THR A 86 20.56 -19.32 -46.08
N PRO A 87 21.12 -18.52 -47.00
CA PRO A 87 20.62 -18.30 -48.35
C PRO A 87 21.24 -19.30 -49.34
N GLN A 88 20.47 -19.78 -50.32
CA GLN A 88 20.95 -20.42 -51.56
C GLN A 88 19.83 -20.28 -52.60
N SER A 89 19.92 -19.31 -53.52
CA SER A 89 20.60 -19.39 -54.83
C SER A 89 19.83 -20.22 -55.86
N GLU A 90 19.43 -19.51 -56.93
CA GLU A 90 19.53 -19.92 -58.34
C GLU A 90 18.76 -21.16 -58.86
N SER A 91 17.84 -20.84 -59.79
CA SER A 91 17.76 -21.37 -61.17
C SER A 91 17.09 -22.73 -61.44
N ASP A 92 16.33 -22.69 -62.55
CA ASP A 92 15.76 -23.80 -63.35
C ASP A 92 14.59 -24.56 -62.67
N GLU A 93 13.37 -24.61 -63.21
CA GLU A 93 12.94 -25.07 -64.55
C GLU A 93 11.54 -24.55 -64.93
#